data_AF-A0A954F055-F1
#
_entry.id   AF-A0A954F055-F1
#
_cell.length_a   1.000
_cell.length_b   1.000
_cell.length_c   1.000
_cell.angle_alpha   90.00
_cell.angle_beta   90.00
_cell.angle_gamma   90.00
#
_symmetry.space_group_name_H-M   'P 1'
#
loop_
_entity.id
_entity.type
_entity.pdbx_description
1 polymer ?
#
loop_
_entity_poly.entity_id
_entity_poly.type
_entity_poly.pdbx_seq_one_letter_code
_entity_poly.pdbx_strand_id
1 'polypeptide(L)'
;MIQIVRDSSGRPDLRQLSARALGQLVSEGLLAEAKALLSPEYRSDGLALLLAAEMTTNHSGAETEDFLKRLAQQGGTTVQAIALRHLQRLSPQSVVDLATGAGQEQFHVNHPHNGVRQTICESCYLVGSLETVDILLTYLDDAHPGNRQLAADALYRLAQQDSLRAAVIGGVTDSLRHPSWRTLEEACELSAFLDLSKSQEQVVVLLNHEIPEVAAAAAFAIKEFDLDSTTGPALARLNENLRQQFALNVDEQIHRYRFTSRQTQHLCEHLGRRQVRDADPILRGFIPKRVENGEVVREPWCRSTAIWALGRIHDGELDAGLASLLRARLNDVDSLVPESDQVREASAYALGWFGDRESLESFQRFLSRKSPTRGVGHACAWAKEKLTGETVPVLPVLEQTLSSDWFLRPVKPMPSESAN
;
A
#
# COMPACT_ATOMS: atom_id res chain seq x y z
N MET A 1 -40.12 13.43 -13.07
CA MET A 1 -38.69 13.13 -13.30
C MET A 1 -38.40 12.75 -14.75
N ILE A 2 -39.06 11.77 -15.36
CA ILE A 2 -38.81 11.38 -16.78
C ILE A 2 -38.97 12.56 -17.76
N GLN A 3 -40.02 13.37 -17.58
CA GLN A 3 -40.22 14.59 -18.38
C GLN A 3 -39.06 15.59 -18.24
N ILE A 4 -38.45 15.70 -17.05
CA ILE A 4 -37.28 16.57 -16.81
C ILE A 4 -36.09 16.02 -17.60
N VAL A 5 -35.85 14.70 -17.57
CA VAL A 5 -34.74 14.08 -18.32
C VAL A 5 -34.88 14.31 -19.84
N ARG A 6 -36.10 14.19 -20.38
CA ARG A 6 -36.40 14.34 -21.81
C ARG A 6 -36.38 15.77 -22.34
N ASP A 7 -36.44 16.78 -21.47
CA ASP A 7 -36.40 18.19 -21.89
C ASP A 7 -34.99 18.58 -22.35
N SER A 8 -34.73 18.49 -23.66
CA SER A 8 -33.43 18.80 -24.26
C SER A 8 -33.02 20.27 -24.11
N SER A 9 -33.97 21.16 -23.86
CA SER A 9 -33.75 22.59 -23.58
C SER A 9 -33.57 22.90 -22.09
N GLY A 10 -33.83 21.91 -21.23
CA GLY A 10 -33.78 22.03 -19.78
C GLY A 10 -32.36 22.12 -19.23
N ARG A 11 -32.27 22.48 -17.95
CA ARG A 11 -30.99 22.62 -17.23
C ARG A 11 -30.20 21.30 -17.18
N PRO A 12 -28.97 21.22 -17.72
CA PRO A 12 -28.15 20.01 -17.75
C PRO A 12 -27.99 19.28 -16.41
N ASP A 13 -27.74 20.03 -15.34
CA ASP A 13 -27.52 19.50 -13.99
C ASP A 13 -28.77 18.82 -13.42
N LEU A 14 -29.94 19.45 -13.58
CA LEU A 14 -31.21 18.87 -13.14
C LEU A 14 -31.59 17.63 -13.93
N ARG A 15 -31.29 17.61 -15.23
CA ARG A 15 -31.52 16.44 -16.10
C ARG A 15 -30.68 15.26 -15.64
N GLN A 16 -29.38 15.47 -15.42
CA GLN A 16 -28.47 14.43 -14.97
C GLN A 16 -28.83 13.90 -13.58
N LEU A 17 -29.11 14.79 -12.62
CA LEU A 17 -29.54 14.38 -11.27
C LEU A 17 -30.86 13.60 -11.32
N SER A 18 -31.81 14.02 -12.17
CA SER A 18 -33.07 13.30 -12.35
C SER A 18 -32.87 11.92 -12.95
N ALA A 19 -32.01 11.79 -13.97
CA ALA A 19 -31.68 10.50 -14.60
C ALA A 19 -31.02 9.55 -13.60
N ARG A 20 -30.04 10.04 -12.83
CA ARG A 20 -29.38 9.26 -11.77
C ARG A 20 -30.35 8.83 -10.68
N ALA A 21 -31.18 9.75 -10.18
CA ALA A 21 -32.18 9.43 -9.16
C ALA A 21 -33.15 8.36 -9.66
N LEU A 22 -33.62 8.46 -10.92
CA LEU A 22 -34.48 7.45 -11.53
C LEU A 22 -33.80 6.08 -11.60
N GLY A 23 -32.57 6.01 -12.10
CA GLY A 23 -31.82 4.75 -12.19
C GLY A 23 -31.42 4.16 -10.83
N GLN A 24 -31.40 4.96 -9.76
CA GLN A 24 -31.20 4.48 -8.39
C GLN A 24 -32.49 3.97 -7.74
N LEU A 25 -33.62 4.62 -8.01
CA LEU A 25 -34.91 4.32 -7.39
C LEU A 25 -35.65 3.16 -8.05
N VAL A 26 -35.40 2.90 -9.34
CA VAL A 26 -36.17 1.93 -10.12
C VAL A 26 -35.24 0.92 -10.80
N SER A 27 -35.60 -0.36 -10.74
CA SER A 27 -34.84 -1.48 -11.32
C SER A 27 -35.43 -2.04 -12.63
N GLU A 28 -36.60 -1.57 -13.05
CA GLU A 28 -37.26 -1.99 -14.29
C GLU A 28 -38.01 -0.82 -14.97
N GLY A 29 -38.60 -1.03 -16.15
CA GLY A 29 -39.47 -0.05 -16.81
C GLY A 29 -38.82 1.21 -17.44
N LEU A 30 -37.54 1.51 -17.16
CA LEU A 30 -36.85 2.67 -17.74
C LEU A 30 -36.06 2.37 -19.02
N LEU A 31 -35.95 1.09 -19.42
CA LEU A 31 -35.12 0.73 -20.57
C LEU A 31 -35.65 1.31 -21.89
N ALA A 32 -36.97 1.30 -22.10
CA ALA A 32 -37.58 1.91 -23.29
C ALA A 32 -37.32 3.42 -23.34
N GLU A 33 -37.40 4.07 -22.18
CA GLU A 33 -37.14 5.51 -22.00
C GLU A 33 -35.67 5.85 -22.28
N ALA A 34 -34.74 5.07 -21.75
CA ALA A 34 -33.32 5.23 -22.01
C ALA A 34 -32.98 4.99 -23.48
N LYS A 35 -33.57 3.97 -24.12
CA LYS A 35 -33.42 3.71 -25.57
C LYS A 35 -33.96 4.86 -26.42
N ALA A 36 -35.04 5.53 -26.01
CA ALA A 36 -35.60 6.67 -26.73
C ALA A 36 -34.65 7.87 -26.80
N LEU A 37 -33.78 8.06 -25.79
CA LEU A 37 -32.73 9.09 -25.79
C LEU A 37 -31.66 8.87 -26.86
N LEU A 38 -31.57 7.67 -27.46
CA LEU A 38 -30.65 7.40 -28.58
C LEU A 38 -31.31 7.62 -29.95
N SER A 39 -32.57 8.07 -29.98
CA SER A 39 -33.30 8.30 -31.23
C SER A 39 -32.81 9.56 -31.97
N PRO A 40 -33.13 9.72 -33.27
CA PRO A 40 -32.73 10.91 -34.05
C PRO A 40 -33.14 12.25 -33.43
N GLU A 41 -34.23 12.29 -32.65
CA GLU A 41 -34.71 13.48 -31.94
C GLU A 41 -33.67 14.06 -30.99
N TYR A 42 -32.86 13.20 -30.37
CA TYR A 42 -31.85 13.56 -29.36
C TYR A 42 -30.42 13.56 -29.92
N ARG A 43 -30.24 13.45 -31.23
CA ARG A 43 -28.90 13.32 -31.85
C ARG A 43 -27.96 14.49 -31.54
N SER A 44 -28.49 15.70 -31.40
CA SER A 44 -27.71 16.91 -31.05
C SER A 44 -27.56 17.13 -29.55
N ASP A 45 -28.20 16.30 -28.72
CA ASP A 45 -28.12 16.41 -27.26
C ASP A 45 -26.89 15.67 -26.74
N GLY A 46 -25.83 16.44 -26.42
CA GLY A 46 -24.57 15.90 -25.91
C GLY A 46 -24.70 15.14 -24.58
N LEU A 47 -25.81 15.24 -23.87
CA LEU A 47 -26.06 14.51 -22.62
C LEU A 47 -26.83 13.21 -22.83
N ALA A 48 -27.43 12.98 -23.99
CA ALA A 48 -28.41 11.90 -24.18
C ALA A 48 -27.87 10.52 -23.78
N LEU A 49 -26.64 10.19 -24.19
CA LEU A 49 -25.99 8.92 -23.84
C LEU A 49 -25.67 8.81 -22.33
N LEU A 50 -25.28 9.91 -21.69
CA LEU A 50 -25.02 9.95 -20.25
C LEU A 50 -26.31 9.76 -19.45
N LEU A 51 -27.38 10.46 -19.85
CA LEU A 51 -28.69 10.32 -19.22
C LEU A 51 -29.23 8.90 -19.37
N ALA A 52 -29.09 8.32 -20.57
CA ALA A 52 -29.48 6.94 -20.82
C ALA A 52 -28.72 5.93 -19.93
N ALA A 53 -27.40 6.10 -19.78
CA ALA A 53 -26.59 5.24 -18.91
C ALA A 53 -26.96 5.38 -17.42
N GLU A 54 -27.18 6.61 -16.95
CA GLU A 54 -27.56 6.87 -15.56
C GLU A 54 -28.96 6.30 -15.24
N MET A 55 -29.90 6.37 -16.19
CA MET A 55 -31.27 5.84 -16.03
C MET A 55 -31.32 4.31 -15.89
N THR A 56 -30.33 3.58 -16.40
CA THR A 56 -30.32 2.11 -16.37
C THR A 56 -29.44 1.53 -15.27
N THR A 57 -28.98 2.34 -14.30
CA THR A 57 -27.95 1.98 -13.31
C THR A 57 -28.31 0.81 -12.37
N ASN A 58 -29.59 0.46 -12.20
CA ASN A 58 -30.06 -0.70 -11.41
C ASN A 58 -30.90 -1.69 -12.23
N HIS A 59 -30.96 -1.54 -13.55
CA HIS A 59 -31.69 -2.46 -14.43
C HIS A 59 -30.91 -3.77 -14.60
N SER A 60 -31.59 -4.85 -14.95
CA SER A 60 -30.96 -6.14 -15.20
C SER A 60 -31.60 -6.85 -16.40
N GLY A 61 -31.08 -8.02 -16.76
CA GLY A 61 -31.57 -8.85 -17.87
C GLY A 61 -30.83 -8.61 -19.19
N ALA A 62 -31.02 -9.54 -20.13
CA ALA A 62 -30.28 -9.60 -21.40
C ALA A 62 -30.44 -8.33 -22.24
N GLU A 63 -31.65 -7.75 -22.33
CA GLU A 63 -31.85 -6.51 -23.08
C GLU A 63 -31.10 -5.31 -22.47
N THR A 64 -30.96 -5.28 -21.14
CA THR A 64 -30.19 -4.25 -20.44
C THR A 64 -28.70 -4.45 -20.72
N GLU A 65 -28.23 -5.70 -20.69
CA GLU A 65 -26.85 -6.06 -21.02
C GLU A 65 -26.47 -5.60 -22.44
N ASP A 66 -27.28 -5.94 -23.44
CA ASP A 66 -27.08 -5.52 -24.84
C ASP A 66 -27.09 -4.00 -25.00
N PHE A 67 -27.99 -3.32 -24.28
CA PHE A 67 -28.05 -1.87 -24.28
C PHE A 67 -26.78 -1.24 -23.68
N LEU A 68 -26.27 -1.80 -22.58
CA LEU A 68 -25.04 -1.32 -21.95
C LEU A 68 -23.79 -1.61 -22.79
N LYS A 69 -23.72 -2.76 -23.46
CA LYS A 69 -22.67 -3.04 -24.45
C LYS A 69 -22.63 -1.96 -25.53
N ARG A 70 -23.81 -1.58 -26.05
CA ARG A 70 -23.93 -0.49 -27.02
C ARG A 70 -23.48 0.86 -26.46
N LEU A 71 -23.86 1.20 -25.23
CA LEU A 71 -23.43 2.45 -24.58
C LEU A 71 -21.93 2.47 -24.31
N ALA A 72 -21.33 1.33 -23.94
CA ALA A 72 -19.89 1.21 -23.80
C ALA A 72 -19.18 1.43 -25.15
N GLN A 73 -19.70 0.89 -26.25
CA GLN A 73 -19.12 1.05 -27.59
C GLN A 73 -19.28 2.46 -28.17
N GLN A 74 -20.40 3.13 -27.93
CA GLN A 74 -20.76 4.38 -28.63
C GLN A 74 -20.58 5.64 -27.76
N GLY A 75 -20.41 5.47 -26.45
CA GLY A 75 -20.33 6.56 -25.49
C GLY A 75 -18.97 7.25 -25.44
N GLY A 76 -18.95 8.51 -24.99
CA GLY A 76 -17.71 9.13 -24.51
C GLY A 76 -17.24 8.51 -23.20
N THR A 77 -16.00 8.78 -22.79
CA THR A 77 -15.32 8.10 -21.67
C THR A 77 -16.12 7.98 -20.36
N THR A 78 -16.89 9.01 -19.98
CA THR A 78 -17.77 8.97 -18.80
C THR A 78 -18.93 7.99 -18.97
N VAL A 79 -19.57 7.97 -20.15
CA VAL A 79 -20.64 7.03 -20.47
C VAL A 79 -20.10 5.61 -20.46
N GLN A 80 -18.92 5.39 -21.05
CA GLN A 80 -18.24 4.09 -21.05
C GLN A 80 -17.97 3.60 -19.62
N ALA A 81 -17.46 4.46 -18.75
CA ALA A 81 -17.20 4.10 -17.36
C ALA A 81 -18.48 3.70 -16.60
N ILE A 82 -19.59 4.42 -16.80
CA ILE A 82 -20.88 4.09 -16.17
C ILE A 82 -21.42 2.77 -16.74
N ALA A 83 -21.42 2.64 -18.06
CA ALA A 83 -21.94 1.47 -18.75
C ALA A 83 -21.16 0.20 -18.38
N LEU A 84 -19.83 0.25 -18.38
CA LEU A 84 -18.98 -0.89 -18.03
C LEU A 84 -19.10 -1.25 -16.54
N ARG A 85 -19.16 -0.27 -15.63
CA ARG A 85 -19.36 -0.55 -14.20
C ARG A 85 -20.70 -1.21 -13.93
N HIS A 86 -21.72 -0.87 -14.71
CA HIS A 86 -22.97 -1.59 -14.65
C HIS A 86 -22.84 -2.99 -15.26
N LEU A 87 -22.27 -3.09 -16.46
CA LEU A 87 -22.11 -4.36 -17.17
C LEU A 87 -21.32 -5.38 -16.34
N GLN A 88 -20.27 -4.96 -15.63
CA GLN A 88 -19.53 -5.80 -14.69
C GLN A 88 -20.44 -6.43 -13.63
N ARG A 89 -21.39 -5.68 -13.07
CA ARG A 89 -22.33 -6.20 -12.06
C ARG A 89 -23.29 -7.25 -12.63
N LEU A 90 -23.61 -7.16 -13.92
CA LEU A 90 -24.49 -8.12 -14.60
C LEU A 90 -23.73 -9.34 -15.13
N SER A 91 -22.61 -9.08 -15.81
CA SER A 91 -21.84 -10.04 -16.58
C SER A 91 -20.38 -9.55 -16.69
N PRO A 92 -19.49 -9.91 -15.74
CA PRO A 92 -18.07 -9.63 -15.84
C PRO A 92 -17.45 -10.14 -17.15
N GLN A 93 -17.91 -11.31 -17.63
CA GLN A 93 -17.46 -11.88 -18.91
C GLN A 93 -17.73 -10.92 -20.07
N SER A 94 -18.87 -10.23 -20.10
CA SER A 94 -19.14 -9.25 -21.16
C SER A 94 -18.18 -8.07 -21.16
N VAL A 95 -17.67 -7.65 -19.99
CA VAL A 95 -16.64 -6.61 -19.92
C VAL A 95 -15.32 -7.15 -20.46
N VAL A 96 -14.96 -8.39 -20.13
CA VAL A 96 -13.76 -9.05 -20.68
C VAL A 96 -13.88 -9.22 -22.19
N ASP A 97 -15.01 -9.71 -22.70
CA ASP A 97 -15.25 -9.89 -24.14
C ASP A 97 -15.16 -8.55 -24.90
N LEU A 98 -15.62 -7.45 -24.30
CA LEU A 98 -15.46 -6.10 -24.87
C LEU A 98 -14.00 -5.64 -24.84
N ALA A 99 -13.23 -6.02 -23.81
CA ALA A 99 -11.81 -5.71 -23.72
C ALA A 99 -10.95 -6.52 -24.71
N THR A 100 -11.34 -7.76 -25.01
CA THR A 100 -10.59 -8.70 -25.87
C THR A 100 -11.12 -8.83 -27.30
N GLY A 101 -12.32 -8.29 -27.56
CA GLY A 101 -13.06 -8.43 -28.81
C GLY A 101 -12.29 -8.09 -30.09
N ALA A 102 -12.19 -9.09 -30.95
CA ALA A 102 -11.64 -9.01 -32.30
C ALA A 102 -12.62 -8.29 -33.26
N GLY A 103 -12.43 -6.97 -33.41
CA GLY A 103 -13.06 -6.19 -34.48
C GLY A 103 -13.91 -5.03 -33.97
N GLN A 104 -13.42 -3.82 -34.24
CA GLN A 104 -13.97 -2.49 -33.88
C GLN A 104 -13.56 -2.03 -32.47
N GLU A 105 -12.65 -1.06 -32.43
CA GLU A 105 -12.17 -0.28 -31.28
C GLU A 105 -11.91 -1.11 -30.00
N GLN A 106 -10.72 -1.73 -29.93
CA GLN A 106 -10.24 -2.42 -28.73
C GLN A 106 -10.40 -1.49 -27.50
N PHE A 107 -11.17 -1.92 -26.50
CA PHE A 107 -11.20 -1.28 -25.17
C PHE A 107 -9.88 -1.59 -24.47
N HIS A 108 -8.83 -0.88 -24.89
CA HIS A 108 -7.46 -1.17 -24.53
C HIS A 108 -7.20 -1.00 -23.03
N VAL A 109 -6.22 -1.76 -22.52
CA VAL A 109 -5.50 -1.54 -21.25
C VAL A 109 -4.93 -0.12 -21.14
N ASN A 110 -4.87 0.63 -22.25
CA ASN A 110 -4.41 2.02 -22.33
C ASN A 110 -5.56 3.05 -22.42
N HIS A 111 -6.80 2.65 -22.13
CA HIS A 111 -7.95 3.55 -22.18
C HIS A 111 -7.70 4.82 -21.34
N PRO A 112 -7.97 6.04 -21.83
CA PRO A 112 -7.58 7.28 -21.14
C PRO A 112 -8.27 7.45 -19.77
N HIS A 113 -9.47 6.89 -19.61
CA HIS A 113 -10.24 7.00 -18.37
C HIS A 113 -9.91 5.88 -17.38
N ASN A 114 -9.37 6.25 -16.21
CA ASN A 114 -8.99 5.31 -15.15
C ASN A 114 -10.14 4.39 -14.71
N GLY A 115 -11.37 4.93 -14.57
CA GLY A 115 -12.51 4.12 -14.14
C GLY A 115 -12.90 3.01 -15.12
N VAL A 116 -12.61 3.16 -16.42
CA VAL A 116 -12.81 2.09 -17.41
C VAL A 116 -11.76 1.00 -17.19
N ARG A 117 -10.50 1.42 -17.10
CA ARG A 117 -9.36 0.53 -16.85
C ARG A 117 -9.51 -0.28 -15.56
N GLN A 118 -9.90 0.37 -14.47
CA GLN A 118 -10.19 -0.27 -13.19
C GLN A 118 -11.31 -1.32 -13.34
N THR A 119 -12.41 -0.97 -14.01
CA THR A 119 -13.55 -1.89 -14.20
C THR A 119 -13.15 -3.14 -15.00
N ILE A 120 -12.29 -2.98 -16.01
CA ILE A 120 -11.75 -4.11 -16.78
C ILE A 120 -10.89 -5.00 -15.88
N CYS A 121 -9.96 -4.43 -15.11
CA CYS A 121 -9.10 -5.16 -14.19
C CYS A 121 -9.92 -5.96 -13.15
N GLU A 122 -10.91 -5.33 -12.52
CA GLU A 122 -11.83 -6.01 -11.59
C GLU A 122 -12.65 -7.12 -12.29
N SER A 123 -13.10 -6.89 -13.53
CA SER A 123 -13.83 -7.90 -14.29
C SER A 123 -12.96 -9.10 -14.65
N CYS A 124 -11.69 -8.87 -14.99
CA CYS A 124 -10.71 -9.92 -15.24
C CYS A 124 -10.52 -10.81 -14.01
N TYR A 125 -10.41 -10.21 -12.82
CA TYR A 125 -10.35 -10.94 -11.56
C TYR A 125 -11.60 -11.80 -11.32
N LEU A 126 -12.79 -11.22 -11.54
CA LEU A 126 -14.07 -11.93 -11.33
C LEU A 126 -14.27 -13.10 -12.29
N VAL A 127 -13.79 -12.98 -13.53
CA VAL A 127 -13.87 -14.05 -14.54
C VAL A 127 -12.87 -15.16 -14.25
N GLY A 128 -11.61 -14.84 -13.94
CA GLY A 128 -10.61 -15.82 -13.53
C GLY A 128 -10.34 -16.92 -14.57
N SER A 129 -10.00 -16.53 -15.80
CA SER A 129 -9.55 -17.41 -16.88
C SER A 129 -8.07 -17.17 -17.25
N LEU A 130 -7.48 -18.08 -18.05
CA LEU A 130 -6.12 -17.90 -18.56
C LEU A 130 -5.98 -16.60 -19.36
N GLU A 131 -6.96 -16.26 -20.19
CA GLU A 131 -6.98 -15.00 -20.95
C GLU A 131 -6.98 -13.77 -20.02
N THR A 132 -7.74 -13.83 -18.91
CA THR A 132 -7.76 -12.71 -17.96
C THR A 132 -6.46 -12.57 -17.16
N VAL A 133 -5.72 -13.67 -16.96
CA VAL A 133 -4.38 -13.62 -16.36
C VAL A 133 -3.45 -12.81 -17.27
N ASP A 134 -3.47 -13.06 -18.58
CA ASP A 134 -2.66 -12.31 -19.54
C ASP A 134 -3.00 -10.82 -19.53
N ILE A 135 -4.29 -10.47 -19.48
CA ILE A 135 -4.72 -9.07 -19.36
C ILE A 135 -4.21 -8.45 -18.06
N LEU A 136 -4.40 -9.11 -16.91
CA LEU A 136 -3.96 -8.59 -15.62
C LEU A 136 -2.44 -8.37 -15.56
N LEU A 137 -1.64 -9.21 -16.23
CA LEU A 137 -0.19 -9.01 -16.33
C LEU A 137 0.17 -7.70 -17.05
N THR A 138 -0.60 -7.30 -18.07
CA THR A 138 -0.41 -5.99 -18.72
C THR A 138 -0.75 -4.81 -17.80
N TYR A 139 -1.70 -4.99 -16.87
CA TYR A 139 -2.08 -3.97 -15.90
C TYR A 139 -1.00 -3.71 -14.84
N LEU A 140 0.01 -4.56 -14.71
CA LEU A 140 1.21 -4.26 -13.92
C LEU A 140 2.00 -3.05 -14.47
N ASP A 141 1.72 -2.60 -15.70
CA ASP A 141 2.28 -1.37 -16.27
C ASP A 141 1.30 -0.18 -16.29
N ASP A 142 0.15 -0.27 -15.61
CA ASP A 142 -0.84 0.82 -15.63
C ASP A 142 -0.25 2.13 -15.06
N ALA A 143 -0.52 3.24 -15.75
CA ALA A 143 -0.10 4.57 -15.33
C ALA A 143 -0.65 4.97 -13.96
N HIS A 144 -1.82 4.46 -13.57
CA HIS A 144 -2.43 4.69 -12.27
C HIS A 144 -2.00 3.61 -11.27
N PRO A 145 -1.30 3.96 -10.17
CA PRO A 145 -0.75 2.99 -9.22
C PRO A 145 -1.82 2.10 -8.57
N GLY A 146 -3.03 2.63 -8.34
CA GLY A 146 -4.14 1.83 -7.81
C GLY A 146 -4.58 0.67 -8.72
N ASN A 147 -4.43 0.79 -10.05
CA ASN A 147 -4.78 -0.31 -10.95
C ASN A 147 -3.69 -1.37 -10.99
N ARG A 148 -2.42 -0.97 -10.82
CA ARG A 148 -1.30 -1.90 -10.71
C ARG A 148 -1.43 -2.78 -9.48
N GLN A 149 -1.66 -2.15 -8.33
CA GLN A 149 -1.90 -2.85 -7.07
C GLN A 149 -3.11 -3.78 -7.17
N LEU A 150 -4.21 -3.30 -7.76
CA LEU A 150 -5.40 -4.12 -7.99
C LEU A 150 -5.09 -5.36 -8.86
N ALA A 151 -4.28 -5.19 -9.92
CA ALA A 151 -3.88 -6.30 -10.78
C ALA A 151 -2.95 -7.29 -10.06
N ALA A 152 -1.98 -6.79 -9.28
CA ALA A 152 -1.10 -7.63 -8.48
C ALA A 152 -1.88 -8.44 -7.43
N ASP A 153 -2.83 -7.81 -6.73
CA ASP A 153 -3.72 -8.48 -5.77
C ASP A 153 -4.61 -9.53 -6.46
N ALA A 154 -5.15 -9.22 -7.63
CA ALA A 154 -5.94 -10.15 -8.42
C ALA A 154 -5.11 -11.36 -8.85
N LEU A 155 -3.90 -11.14 -9.39
CA LEU A 155 -2.98 -12.21 -9.78
C LEU A 155 -2.59 -13.08 -8.60
N TYR A 156 -2.26 -12.49 -7.44
CA TYR A 156 -1.96 -13.24 -6.22
C TYR A 156 -3.11 -14.17 -5.79
N ARG A 157 -4.36 -13.66 -5.85
CA ARG A 157 -5.56 -14.44 -5.52
C ARG A 157 -5.84 -15.53 -6.55
N LEU A 158 -5.68 -15.24 -7.85
CA LEU A 158 -5.86 -16.22 -8.92
C LEU A 158 -4.79 -17.32 -8.87
N ALA A 159 -3.58 -17.02 -8.40
CA ALA A 159 -2.52 -18.01 -8.20
C ALA A 159 -2.81 -19.03 -7.09
N GLN A 160 -3.85 -18.81 -6.28
CA GLN A 160 -4.36 -19.79 -5.32
C GLN A 160 -5.25 -20.85 -5.98
N GLN A 161 -5.62 -20.68 -7.26
CA GLN A 161 -6.36 -21.66 -8.04
C GLN A 161 -5.38 -22.53 -8.83
N ASP A 162 -5.43 -23.85 -8.64
CA ASP A 162 -4.49 -24.79 -9.26
C ASP A 162 -4.47 -24.70 -10.80
N SER A 163 -5.63 -24.43 -11.41
CA SER A 163 -5.79 -24.29 -12.87
C SER A 163 -5.10 -23.06 -13.45
N LEU A 164 -4.88 -22.01 -12.65
CA LEU A 164 -4.30 -20.74 -13.10
C LEU A 164 -2.89 -20.49 -12.55
N ARG A 165 -2.52 -21.19 -11.48
CA ARG A 165 -1.25 -20.99 -10.76
C ARG A 165 -0.04 -21.01 -11.68
N ALA A 166 0.05 -21.99 -12.59
CA ALA A 166 1.18 -22.09 -13.51
C ALA A 166 1.29 -20.89 -14.46
N ALA A 167 0.15 -20.40 -14.97
CA ALA A 167 0.11 -19.24 -15.85
C ALA A 167 0.51 -17.95 -15.12
N VAL A 168 -0.01 -17.74 -13.91
CA VAL A 168 0.37 -16.57 -13.09
C VAL A 168 1.87 -16.60 -12.75
N ILE A 169 2.39 -17.74 -12.28
CA ILE A 169 3.81 -17.86 -11.94
C ILE A 169 4.70 -17.61 -13.15
N GLY A 170 4.35 -18.20 -14.30
CA GLY A 170 5.09 -17.97 -15.56
C GLY A 170 5.09 -16.49 -15.94
N GLY A 171 3.91 -15.86 -15.97
CA GLY A 171 3.75 -14.46 -16.34
C GLY A 171 4.48 -13.49 -15.41
N VAL A 172 4.44 -13.71 -14.10
CA VAL A 172 5.19 -12.89 -13.12
C VAL A 172 6.70 -13.08 -13.30
N THR A 173 7.15 -14.32 -13.54
CA THR A 173 8.57 -14.61 -13.80
C THR A 173 9.07 -13.90 -15.06
N ASP A 174 8.26 -13.85 -16.12
CA ASP A 174 8.59 -13.13 -17.33
C ASP A 174 8.56 -11.61 -17.12
N SER A 175 7.62 -11.12 -16.30
CA SER A 175 7.49 -9.70 -15.95
C SER A 175 8.72 -9.13 -15.22
N LEU A 176 9.49 -9.96 -14.50
CA LEU A 176 10.77 -9.56 -13.88
C LEU A 176 11.87 -9.19 -14.89
N ARG A 177 11.65 -9.42 -16.19
CA ARG A 177 12.54 -9.03 -17.29
C ARG A 177 11.94 -7.96 -18.18
N HIS A 178 10.78 -7.41 -17.82
CA HIS A 178 10.08 -6.42 -18.63
C HIS A 178 10.82 -5.08 -18.65
N PRO A 179 10.83 -4.34 -19.77
CA PRO A 179 11.52 -3.04 -19.85
C PRO A 179 10.84 -1.92 -19.06
N SER A 180 9.55 -2.05 -18.72
CA SER A 180 8.87 -1.03 -17.91
C SER A 180 9.22 -1.17 -16.44
N TRP A 181 9.68 -0.07 -15.84
CA TRP A 181 9.96 0.00 -14.41
C TRP A 181 8.73 -0.28 -13.55
N ARG A 182 7.51 0.05 -14.02
CA ARG A 182 6.27 -0.21 -13.27
C ARG A 182 6.02 -1.71 -13.16
N THR A 183 6.13 -2.41 -14.29
CA THR A 183 6.02 -3.86 -14.33
C THR A 183 7.08 -4.51 -13.45
N LEU A 184 8.33 -4.03 -13.48
CA LEU A 184 9.41 -4.55 -12.65
C LEU A 184 9.16 -4.34 -11.15
N GLU A 185 8.69 -3.16 -10.74
CA GLU A 185 8.31 -2.87 -9.35
C GLU A 185 7.27 -3.87 -8.84
N GLU A 186 6.14 -3.99 -9.55
CA GLU A 186 5.04 -4.86 -9.14
C GLU A 186 5.41 -6.34 -9.21
N ALA A 187 6.15 -6.75 -10.24
CA ALA A 187 6.60 -8.14 -10.40
C ALA A 187 7.58 -8.54 -9.29
N CYS A 188 8.45 -7.64 -8.83
CA CYS A 188 9.30 -7.87 -7.66
C CYS A 188 8.45 -8.13 -6.41
N GLU A 189 7.52 -7.24 -6.07
CA GLU A 189 6.66 -7.41 -4.88
C GLU A 189 5.82 -8.69 -4.99
N LEU A 190 5.19 -8.94 -6.14
CA LEU A 190 4.37 -10.13 -6.35
C LEU A 190 5.19 -11.43 -6.33
N SER A 191 6.44 -11.42 -6.83
CA SER A 191 7.33 -12.58 -6.76
C SER A 191 7.61 -13.00 -5.31
N ALA A 192 7.71 -12.04 -4.39
CA ALA A 192 7.88 -12.29 -2.97
C ALA A 192 6.63 -12.96 -2.37
N PHE A 193 5.44 -12.41 -2.65
CA PHE A 193 4.19 -12.96 -2.14
C PHE A 193 3.88 -14.37 -2.68
N LEU A 194 4.33 -14.68 -3.90
CA LEU A 194 4.16 -15.98 -4.54
C LEU A 194 5.28 -16.99 -4.22
N ASP A 195 6.27 -16.61 -3.40
CA ASP A 195 7.46 -17.41 -3.07
C ASP A 195 8.21 -17.90 -4.33
N LEU A 196 8.47 -16.98 -5.27
CA LEU A 196 9.23 -17.28 -6.50
C LEU A 196 10.73 -17.16 -6.27
N SER A 197 11.23 -17.81 -5.21
CA SER A 197 12.63 -17.80 -4.80
C SER A 197 13.61 -18.26 -5.90
N LYS A 198 13.14 -19.05 -6.88
CA LYS A 198 13.91 -19.41 -8.09
C LYS A 198 14.26 -18.22 -8.99
N SER A 199 13.54 -17.10 -8.86
CA SER A 199 13.80 -15.86 -9.61
C SER A 199 14.85 -14.95 -8.94
N GLN A 200 15.50 -15.43 -7.87
CA GLN A 200 16.47 -14.65 -7.10
C GLN A 200 17.57 -13.99 -7.93
N GLU A 201 18.08 -14.66 -8.98
CA GLU A 201 19.17 -14.10 -9.80
C GLU A 201 18.72 -12.82 -10.50
N GLN A 202 17.49 -12.82 -11.04
CA GLN A 202 16.91 -11.65 -11.67
C GLN A 202 16.62 -10.55 -10.65
N VAL A 203 16.10 -10.91 -9.47
CA VAL A 203 15.84 -9.94 -8.39
C VAL A 203 17.14 -9.29 -7.89
N VAL A 204 18.25 -10.05 -7.81
CA VAL A 204 19.58 -9.52 -7.46
C VAL A 204 20.08 -8.53 -8.51
N VAL A 205 19.80 -8.76 -9.80
CA VAL A 205 20.09 -7.76 -10.85
C VAL A 205 19.29 -6.48 -10.60
N LEU A 206 17.99 -6.60 -10.31
CA LEU A 206 17.08 -5.47 -10.09
C LEU A 206 17.37 -4.70 -8.79
N LEU A 207 18.07 -5.30 -7.82
CA LEU A 207 18.55 -4.60 -6.62
C LEU A 207 19.40 -3.37 -6.97
N ASN A 208 20.02 -3.37 -8.16
CA ASN A 208 20.85 -2.29 -8.65
C ASN A 208 20.21 -1.39 -9.70
N HIS A 209 18.88 -1.48 -9.88
CA HIS A 209 18.15 -0.70 -10.87
C HIS A 209 18.20 0.82 -10.58
N GLU A 210 18.20 1.64 -11.63
CA GLU A 210 18.33 3.10 -11.52
C GLU A 210 17.10 3.79 -10.92
N ILE A 211 15.91 3.21 -11.17
CA ILE A 211 14.64 3.62 -10.60
C ILE A 211 14.56 3.05 -9.17
N PRO A 212 14.51 3.91 -8.15
CA PRO A 212 14.65 3.49 -6.76
C PRO A 212 13.45 2.67 -6.25
N GLU A 213 12.27 2.82 -6.85
CA GLU A 213 11.09 1.97 -6.62
C GLU A 213 11.38 0.50 -6.91
N VAL A 214 11.92 0.22 -8.10
CA VAL A 214 12.32 -1.13 -8.53
C VAL A 214 13.39 -1.69 -7.61
N ALA A 215 14.39 -0.88 -7.26
CA ALA A 215 15.48 -1.29 -6.39
C ALA A 215 15.00 -1.60 -4.96
N ALA A 216 14.01 -0.85 -4.44
CA ALA A 216 13.40 -1.10 -3.15
C ALA A 216 12.49 -2.34 -3.17
N ALA A 217 11.69 -2.54 -4.22
CA ALA A 217 10.88 -3.74 -4.41
C ALA A 217 11.74 -5.01 -4.52
N ALA A 218 12.87 -4.92 -5.22
CA ALA A 218 13.84 -6.02 -5.28
C ALA A 218 14.45 -6.35 -3.91
N ALA A 219 14.77 -5.34 -3.09
CA ALA A 219 15.24 -5.58 -1.73
C ALA A 219 14.16 -6.20 -0.82
N PHE A 220 12.88 -5.82 -1.00
CA PHE A 220 11.76 -6.49 -0.36
C PHE A 220 11.70 -7.97 -0.75
N ALA A 221 11.78 -8.29 -2.04
CA ALA A 221 11.79 -9.68 -2.51
C ALA A 221 12.97 -10.49 -1.98
N ILE A 222 14.20 -9.92 -1.96
CA ILE A 222 15.37 -10.57 -1.34
C ILE A 222 15.12 -10.90 0.14
N LYS A 223 14.55 -9.95 0.88
CA LYS A 223 14.25 -10.14 2.30
C LYS A 223 13.22 -11.25 2.52
N GLU A 224 12.20 -11.35 1.69
CA GLU A 224 11.17 -12.37 1.82
C GLU A 224 11.64 -13.75 1.32
N PHE A 225 12.47 -13.83 0.28
CA PHE A 225 13.09 -15.09 -0.15
C PHE A 225 14.07 -15.66 0.88
N ASP A 226 14.75 -14.77 1.62
CA ASP A 226 15.66 -15.08 2.72
C ASP A 226 16.76 -16.12 2.38
N LEU A 227 17.34 -16.04 1.18
CA LEU A 227 18.32 -17.00 0.70
C LEU A 227 19.77 -16.62 1.02
N ASP A 228 20.63 -17.62 1.23
CA ASP A 228 22.07 -17.45 1.45
C ASP A 228 22.74 -16.74 0.25
N SER A 229 22.37 -17.13 -0.97
CA SER A 229 22.91 -16.60 -2.23
C SER A 229 22.66 -15.10 -2.43
N THR A 230 21.66 -14.51 -1.76
CA THR A 230 21.37 -13.07 -1.83
C THR A 230 22.10 -12.25 -0.77
N THR A 231 22.76 -12.89 0.20
CA THR A 231 23.45 -12.21 1.31
C THR A 231 24.59 -11.32 0.82
N GLY A 232 25.46 -11.82 -0.05
CA GLY A 232 26.59 -11.06 -0.61
C GLY A 232 26.13 -9.79 -1.38
N PRO A 233 25.20 -9.92 -2.35
CA PRO A 233 24.60 -8.77 -3.03
C PRO A 233 23.92 -7.77 -2.09
N ALA A 234 23.18 -8.25 -1.08
CA ALA A 234 22.53 -7.40 -0.08
C ALA A 234 23.55 -6.59 0.73
N LEU A 235 24.65 -7.22 1.18
CA LEU A 235 25.73 -6.56 1.90
C LEU A 235 26.39 -5.45 1.05
N ALA A 236 26.70 -5.76 -0.21
CA ALA A 236 27.32 -4.80 -1.13
C ALA A 236 26.41 -3.57 -1.37
N ARG A 237 25.12 -3.80 -1.60
CA ARG A 237 24.14 -2.71 -1.79
C ARG A 237 23.91 -1.91 -0.51
N LEU A 238 23.84 -2.55 0.66
CA LEU A 238 23.69 -1.84 1.94
C LEU A 238 24.88 -0.89 2.20
N ASN A 239 26.10 -1.34 1.90
CA ASN A 239 27.31 -0.50 2.03
C ASN A 239 27.24 0.74 1.12
N GLU A 240 26.69 0.59 -0.08
CA GLU A 240 26.48 1.72 -0.98
C GLU A 240 25.38 2.66 -0.49
N ASN A 241 24.26 2.10 0.01
CA ASN A 241 23.18 2.91 0.58
C ASN A 241 23.65 3.72 1.79
N LEU A 242 24.56 3.20 2.61
CA LEU A 242 25.16 3.96 3.71
C LEU A 242 25.84 5.25 3.21
N ARG A 243 26.50 5.21 2.04
CA ARG A 243 27.12 6.41 1.45
C ARG A 243 26.06 7.33 0.84
N GLN A 244 25.10 6.77 0.11
CA GLN A 244 24.11 7.53 -0.64
C GLN A 244 23.07 8.21 0.27
N GLN A 245 22.53 7.49 1.27
CA GLN A 245 21.45 7.99 2.13
C GLN A 245 21.79 9.32 2.79
N PHE A 246 23.07 9.52 3.14
CA PHE A 246 23.58 10.71 3.80
C PHE A 246 24.24 11.72 2.86
N ALA A 247 24.25 11.46 1.55
CA ALA A 247 24.70 12.40 0.52
C ALA A 247 23.51 13.03 -0.25
N LEU A 248 22.30 12.51 -0.05
CA LEU A 248 21.09 13.03 -0.70
C LEU A 248 20.61 14.29 0.02
N ASN A 249 20.43 15.37 -0.74
CA ASN A 249 19.65 16.51 -0.29
C ASN A 249 18.17 16.10 -0.20
N VAL A 250 17.65 16.00 1.03
CA VAL A 250 16.29 15.51 1.29
C VAL A 250 15.24 16.39 0.63
N ASP A 251 15.42 17.71 0.62
CA ASP A 251 14.43 18.66 0.09
C ASP A 251 14.32 18.57 -1.43
N GLU A 252 15.45 18.34 -2.11
CA GLU A 252 15.50 18.25 -3.58
C GLU A 252 15.21 16.84 -4.10
N GLN A 253 15.56 15.81 -3.31
CA GLN A 253 15.55 14.41 -3.74
C GLN A 253 14.68 13.52 -2.85
N ILE A 254 13.61 14.08 -2.28
CA ILE A 254 12.74 13.40 -1.31
C ILE A 254 12.23 12.03 -1.80
N HIS A 255 11.93 11.92 -3.10
CA HIS A 255 11.46 10.67 -3.70
C HIS A 255 12.52 9.58 -3.66
N ARG A 256 13.71 9.85 -4.23
CA ARG A 256 14.84 8.92 -4.18
C ARG A 256 15.24 8.59 -2.74
N TYR A 257 15.29 9.59 -1.87
CA TYR A 257 15.61 9.43 -0.46
C TYR A 257 14.67 8.44 0.25
N ARG A 258 13.35 8.55 0.02
CA ARG A 258 12.35 7.64 0.61
C ARG A 258 12.56 6.20 0.16
N PHE A 259 12.78 5.98 -1.13
CA PHE A 259 12.94 4.63 -1.67
C PHE A 259 14.31 4.02 -1.36
N THR A 260 15.40 4.81 -1.31
CA THR A 260 16.70 4.34 -0.78
C THR A 260 16.59 3.97 0.70
N SER A 261 15.83 4.74 1.51
CA SER A 261 15.55 4.36 2.90
C SER A 261 14.77 3.03 2.98
N ARG A 262 13.71 2.86 2.18
CA ARG A 262 12.93 1.61 2.13
C ARG A 262 13.79 0.42 1.71
N GLN A 263 14.62 0.59 0.68
CA GLN A 263 15.59 -0.43 0.26
C GLN A 263 16.53 -0.81 1.41
N THR A 264 17.09 0.20 2.09
CA THR A 264 18.02 0.01 3.22
C THR A 264 17.35 -0.75 4.37
N GLN A 265 16.10 -0.41 4.71
CA GLN A 265 15.35 -1.12 5.75
C GLN A 265 15.21 -2.62 5.42
N HIS A 266 14.80 -2.96 4.20
CA HIS A 266 14.65 -4.36 3.81
C HIS A 266 15.98 -5.13 3.82
N LEU A 267 17.08 -4.51 3.40
CA LEU A 267 18.40 -5.12 3.46
C LEU A 267 18.90 -5.30 4.90
N CYS A 268 18.69 -4.31 5.78
CA CYS A 268 18.99 -4.45 7.20
C CYS A 268 18.19 -5.59 7.84
N GLU A 269 16.88 -5.71 7.54
CA GLU A 269 16.05 -6.81 8.03
C GLU A 269 16.58 -8.16 7.56
N HIS A 270 16.88 -8.32 6.27
CA HIS A 270 17.41 -9.57 5.71
C HIS A 270 18.71 -9.99 6.41
N LEU A 271 19.69 -9.08 6.48
CA LEU A 271 21.00 -9.36 7.09
C LEU A 271 20.88 -9.60 8.60
N GLY A 272 19.98 -8.89 9.28
CA GLY A 272 19.70 -9.07 10.70
C GLY A 272 19.02 -10.41 11.02
N ARG A 273 17.99 -10.81 10.25
CA ARG A 273 17.32 -12.12 10.40
C ARG A 273 18.30 -13.27 10.24
N ARG A 274 19.22 -13.15 9.28
CA ARG A 274 20.29 -14.11 8.99
C ARG A 274 21.53 -13.97 9.87
N GLN A 275 21.57 -12.98 10.77
CA GLN A 275 22.68 -12.70 11.70
C GLN A 275 24.05 -12.57 11.00
N VAL A 276 24.09 -11.89 9.85
CA VAL A 276 25.30 -11.76 9.01
C VAL A 276 26.32 -10.82 9.67
N ARG A 277 27.39 -11.39 10.24
CA ARG A 277 28.41 -10.64 10.99
C ARG A 277 29.15 -9.60 10.17
N ASP A 278 29.40 -9.87 8.89
CA ASP A 278 30.08 -8.93 7.98
C ASP A 278 29.30 -7.61 7.79
N ALA A 279 28.01 -7.58 8.13
CA ALA A 279 27.19 -6.37 8.09
C ALA A 279 27.44 -5.42 9.27
N ASP A 280 28.04 -5.87 10.38
CA ASP A 280 28.26 -5.07 11.60
C ASP A 280 28.90 -3.69 11.31
N PRO A 281 30.08 -3.59 10.66
CA PRO A 281 30.72 -2.29 10.45
C PRO A 281 29.87 -1.34 9.60
N ILE A 282 29.09 -1.87 8.66
CA ILE A 282 28.20 -1.07 7.80
C ILE A 282 27.01 -0.57 8.62
N LEU A 283 26.36 -1.45 9.38
CA LEU A 283 25.19 -1.14 10.20
C LEU A 283 25.52 -0.12 11.30
N ARG A 284 26.72 -0.19 11.91
CA ARG A 284 27.20 0.82 12.87
C ARG A 284 27.28 2.21 12.27
N GLY A 285 27.52 2.31 10.96
CA GLY A 285 27.55 3.58 10.23
C GLY A 285 26.23 4.36 10.26
N PHE A 286 25.10 3.69 10.55
CA PHE A 286 23.77 4.29 10.68
C PHE A 286 23.44 4.74 12.12
N ILE A 287 24.19 4.34 13.14
CA ILE A 287 23.88 4.68 14.54
C ILE A 287 24.00 6.19 14.83
N PRO A 288 25.04 6.91 14.39
CA PRO A 288 25.21 8.32 14.73
C PRO A 288 24.06 9.19 14.20
N LYS A 289 23.67 10.21 14.98
CA LYS A 289 22.95 11.35 14.42
C LYS A 289 23.92 12.11 13.53
N ARG A 290 23.55 12.36 12.28
CA ARG A 290 24.36 13.19 11.39
C ARG A 290 23.85 14.62 11.42
N VAL A 291 24.80 15.55 11.44
CA VAL A 291 24.54 16.98 11.30
C VAL A 291 25.15 17.41 9.98
N GLU A 292 24.31 17.89 9.07
CA GLU A 292 24.72 18.40 7.76
C GLU A 292 24.25 19.85 7.65
N ASN A 293 25.16 20.77 7.31
CA ASN A 293 24.89 22.21 7.25
C ASN A 293 24.26 22.81 8.53
N GLY A 294 24.53 22.21 9.69
CA GLY A 294 23.96 22.63 10.98
C GLY A 294 22.59 22.03 11.29
N GLU A 295 22.01 21.24 10.38
CA GLU A 295 20.73 20.56 10.57
C GLU A 295 20.92 19.06 10.85
N VAL A 296 20.13 18.53 11.77
CA VAL A 296 20.16 17.08 12.08
C VAL A 296 19.36 16.35 11.01
N VAL A 297 20.02 15.51 10.22
CA VAL A 297 19.36 14.63 9.24
C VAL A 297 18.61 13.54 10.00
N ARG A 298 17.29 13.69 10.08
CA ARG A 298 16.41 12.75 10.77
C ARG A 298 15.96 11.66 9.79
N GLU A 299 16.75 10.61 9.64
CA GLU A 299 16.27 9.36 9.04
C GLU A 299 15.98 8.32 10.11
N PRO A 300 14.80 8.33 10.74
CA PRO A 300 14.52 7.41 11.82
C PRO A 300 14.44 5.96 11.34
N TRP A 301 13.92 5.71 10.15
CA TRP A 301 13.52 4.37 9.73
C TRP A 301 14.70 3.47 9.39
N CYS A 302 15.62 3.90 8.52
CA CYS A 302 16.78 3.07 8.20
C CYS A 302 17.72 2.90 9.41
N ARG A 303 17.84 3.94 10.26
CA ARG A 303 18.64 3.90 11.49
C ARG A 303 18.05 2.94 12.52
N SER A 304 16.73 2.98 12.74
CA SER A 304 16.08 2.04 13.66
C SER A 304 16.21 0.59 13.19
N THR A 305 16.04 0.35 11.89
CA THR A 305 16.15 -1.01 11.34
C THR A 305 17.59 -1.52 11.36
N ALA A 306 18.58 -0.65 11.15
CA ALA A 306 20.00 -1.01 11.29
C ALA A 306 20.36 -1.37 12.74
N ILE A 307 19.85 -0.62 13.72
CA ILE A 307 20.03 -0.91 15.14
C ILE A 307 19.36 -2.23 15.53
N TRP A 308 18.13 -2.46 15.04
CA TRP A 308 17.44 -3.74 15.21
C TRP A 308 18.27 -4.90 14.64
N ALA A 309 18.82 -4.74 13.44
CA ALA A 309 19.64 -5.76 12.79
C ALA A 309 20.92 -6.06 13.58
N LEU A 310 21.59 -5.03 14.11
CA LEU A 310 22.72 -5.20 15.03
C LEU A 310 22.31 -5.97 16.29
N GLY A 311 21.15 -5.63 16.86
CA GLY A 311 20.52 -6.37 17.95
C GLY A 311 20.43 -7.87 17.69
N ARG A 312 19.96 -8.25 16.50
CA ARG A 312 19.84 -9.65 16.07
C ARG A 312 21.20 -10.32 15.84
N ILE A 313 22.15 -9.59 15.23
CA ILE A 313 23.48 -10.10 14.91
C ILE A 313 24.25 -10.46 16.18
N HIS A 314 24.15 -9.66 17.24
CA HIS A 314 24.84 -9.88 18.52
C HIS A 314 23.92 -10.39 19.63
N ASP A 315 22.85 -11.11 19.30
CA ASP A 315 21.94 -11.70 20.30
C ASP A 315 22.73 -12.64 21.24
N GLY A 316 22.74 -12.34 22.54
CA GLY A 316 23.51 -13.05 23.57
C GLY A 316 25.00 -12.66 23.67
N GLU A 317 25.50 -11.73 22.86
CA GLU A 317 26.90 -11.31 22.86
C GLU A 317 27.04 -9.82 23.20
N LEU A 318 27.52 -9.53 24.41
CA LEU A 318 27.70 -8.15 24.86
C LEU A 318 28.94 -7.51 24.23
N ASP A 319 28.73 -6.66 23.23
CA ASP A 319 29.71 -5.66 22.80
C ASP A 319 29.49 -4.37 23.61
N ALA A 320 30.38 -4.11 24.57
CA ALA A 320 30.30 -2.93 25.45
C ALA A 320 30.37 -1.59 24.68
N GLY A 321 31.13 -1.53 23.60
CA GLY A 321 31.24 -0.33 22.77
C GLY A 321 29.95 -0.04 22.02
N LEU A 322 29.35 -1.07 21.43
CA LEU A 322 28.05 -0.97 20.77
C LEU A 322 26.94 -0.64 21.76
N ALA A 323 26.89 -1.33 22.90
CA ALA A 323 25.92 -1.07 23.97
C ALA A 323 25.98 0.39 24.44
N SER A 324 27.19 0.94 24.61
CA SER A 324 27.38 2.36 24.95
C SER A 324 26.75 3.31 23.92
N LEU A 325 26.96 3.05 22.62
CA LEU A 325 26.35 3.84 21.55
C LEU A 325 24.81 3.77 21.56
N LEU A 326 24.24 2.58 21.78
CA LEU A 326 22.79 2.39 21.82
C LEU A 326 22.16 3.00 23.06
N ARG A 327 22.82 2.93 24.23
CA ARG A 327 22.40 3.65 25.43
C ARG A 327 22.35 5.16 25.21
N ALA A 328 23.35 5.69 24.52
CA ALA A 328 23.37 7.11 24.17
C ALA A 328 22.19 7.48 23.27
N ARG A 329 21.76 6.61 22.35
CA ARG A 329 20.56 6.82 21.53
C ARG A 329 19.26 6.70 22.32
N LEU A 330 19.10 5.65 23.12
CA LEU A 330 17.92 5.43 23.97
C LEU A 330 17.64 6.63 24.91
N ASN A 331 18.70 7.18 25.50
CA ASN A 331 18.63 8.26 26.49
C ASN A 331 18.66 9.68 25.90
N ASP A 332 18.74 9.83 24.59
CA ASP A 332 18.78 11.13 23.91
C ASP A 332 17.38 11.75 23.81
N VAL A 333 16.87 12.21 24.97
CA VAL A 333 15.55 12.86 25.11
C VAL A 333 15.62 14.34 25.43
N ASP A 334 16.75 14.79 25.97
CA ASP A 334 16.93 16.15 26.51
C ASP A 334 17.86 17.00 25.63
N SER A 335 18.31 16.50 24.46
CA SER A 335 19.14 17.29 23.54
C SER A 335 18.31 18.33 22.78
N LEU A 336 18.98 19.30 22.14
CA LEU A 336 18.32 20.32 21.32
C LEU A 336 17.45 19.69 20.21
N VAL A 337 17.91 18.57 19.68
CA VAL A 337 17.17 17.76 18.70
C VAL A 337 17.09 16.33 19.24
N PRO A 338 16.06 16.00 20.05
CA PRO A 338 15.91 14.67 20.64
C PRO A 338 15.89 13.57 19.59
N GLU A 339 16.31 12.37 19.99
CA GLU A 339 16.26 11.20 19.12
C GLU A 339 14.82 10.76 18.85
N SER A 340 14.61 10.22 17.65
CA SER A 340 13.32 9.65 17.26
C SER A 340 12.91 8.47 18.15
N ASP A 341 11.61 8.33 18.39
CA ASP A 341 11.09 7.22 19.19
C ASP A 341 11.39 5.86 18.53
N GLN A 342 11.43 5.76 17.19
CA GLN A 342 11.78 4.53 16.47
C GLN A 342 13.22 4.07 16.74
N VAL A 343 14.19 5.00 16.71
CA VAL A 343 15.60 4.69 16.99
C VAL A 343 15.80 4.30 18.45
N ARG A 344 15.10 5.00 19.36
CA ARG A 344 15.14 4.70 20.80
C ARG A 344 14.52 3.35 21.11
N GLU A 345 13.40 3.03 20.47
CA GLU A 345 12.72 1.74 20.59
C GLU A 345 13.61 0.60 20.10
N ALA A 346 14.18 0.72 18.90
CA ALA A 346 15.12 -0.26 18.35
C ALA A 346 16.36 -0.43 19.25
N SER A 347 16.87 0.66 19.82
CA SER A 347 18.01 0.63 20.76
C SER A 347 17.66 -0.17 22.02
N ALA A 348 16.47 0.00 22.57
CA ALA A 348 16.02 -0.77 23.73
C ALA A 348 15.93 -2.28 23.43
N TYR A 349 15.33 -2.66 22.28
CA TYR A 349 15.31 -4.07 21.86
C TYR A 349 16.71 -4.64 21.68
N ALA A 350 17.61 -3.94 20.98
CA ALA A 350 18.98 -4.38 20.76
C ALA A 350 19.77 -4.55 22.06
N LEU A 351 19.65 -3.61 23.01
CA LEU A 351 20.28 -3.72 24.34
C LEU A 351 19.74 -4.93 25.14
N GLY A 352 18.45 -5.24 25.00
CA GLY A 352 17.85 -6.44 25.57
C GLY A 352 18.41 -7.74 24.97
N TRP A 353 18.62 -7.79 23.66
CA TRP A 353 19.26 -8.93 22.98
C TRP A 353 20.73 -9.11 23.38
N PHE A 354 21.51 -8.03 23.50
CA PHE A 354 22.94 -8.12 23.89
C PHE A 354 23.18 -8.65 25.31
N GLY A 355 22.16 -8.58 26.18
CA GLY A 355 22.36 -8.86 27.59
C GLY A 355 22.78 -7.64 28.42
N ASP A 356 22.55 -6.40 27.96
CA ASP A 356 23.10 -5.20 28.61
C ASP A 356 22.36 -4.83 29.91
N ARG A 357 22.85 -5.36 31.04
CA ARG A 357 22.30 -5.06 32.37
C ARG A 357 22.55 -3.63 32.85
N GLU A 358 23.51 -2.91 32.26
CA GLU A 358 23.75 -1.50 32.61
C GLU A 358 22.59 -0.60 32.20
N SER A 359 21.77 -1.03 31.23
CA SER A 359 20.60 -0.28 30.77
C SER A 359 19.36 -0.39 31.65
N LEU A 360 19.36 -1.24 32.70
CA LEU A 360 18.17 -1.51 33.51
C LEU A 360 17.55 -0.26 34.13
N GLU A 361 18.37 0.69 34.60
CA GLU A 361 17.88 1.97 35.14
C GLU A 361 17.20 2.82 34.06
N SER A 362 17.78 2.86 32.85
CA SER A 362 17.18 3.56 31.71
C SER A 362 15.84 2.94 31.31
N PHE A 363 15.74 1.61 31.31
CA PHE A 363 14.48 0.91 31.05
C PHE A 363 13.41 1.27 32.09
N GLN A 364 13.76 1.27 33.37
CA GLN A 364 12.84 1.66 34.46
C GLN A 364 12.40 3.13 34.36
N ARG A 365 13.31 4.04 33.98
CA ARG A 365 13.00 5.46 33.73
C ARG A 365 11.96 5.61 32.61
N PHE A 366 12.05 4.86 31.52
CA PHE A 366 11.10 5.00 30.42
C PHE A 366 9.78 4.26 30.63
N LEU A 367 9.78 3.15 31.38
CA LEU A 367 8.56 2.47 31.83
C LEU A 367 7.66 3.36 32.69
N SER A 368 8.26 4.18 33.56
CA SER A 368 7.48 5.07 34.45
C SER A 368 6.95 6.32 33.75
N ARG A 369 7.51 6.71 32.59
CA ARG A 369 7.18 7.96 31.89
C ARG A 369 6.39 7.77 30.59
N LYS A 370 6.39 6.56 30.03
CA LYS A 370 5.77 6.25 28.72
C LYS A 370 4.86 5.03 28.88
N SER A 371 3.86 4.92 27.99
CA SER A 371 2.96 3.77 28.02
C SER A 371 3.73 2.46 27.81
N PRO A 372 3.57 1.43 28.67
CA PRO A 372 4.20 0.12 28.47
C PRO A 372 3.58 -0.67 27.31
N THR A 373 2.48 -0.18 26.73
CA THR A 373 1.76 -0.88 25.66
C THR A 373 2.22 -0.53 24.25
N ARG A 374 2.96 0.58 24.06
CA ARG A 374 3.43 1.03 22.73
C ARG A 374 4.74 1.82 22.81
N GLY A 375 5.53 1.78 21.74
CA GLY A 375 6.74 2.59 21.55
C GLY A 375 7.87 2.26 22.52
N VAL A 376 8.70 3.27 22.84
CA VAL A 376 9.90 3.12 23.69
C VAL A 376 9.60 2.48 25.07
N GLY A 377 8.44 2.79 25.67
CA GLY A 377 8.05 2.19 26.96
C GLY A 377 7.86 0.68 26.86
N HIS A 378 7.22 0.22 25.78
CA HIS A 378 7.02 -1.20 25.50
C HIS A 378 8.34 -1.94 25.25
N ALA A 379 9.22 -1.38 24.42
CA ALA A 379 10.53 -2.00 24.15
C ALA A 379 11.41 -2.08 25.42
N CYS A 380 11.37 -1.06 26.28
CA CYS A 380 12.03 -1.10 27.59
C CYS A 380 11.41 -2.15 28.52
N ALA A 381 10.09 -2.35 28.48
CA ALA A 381 9.41 -3.42 29.23
C ALA A 381 9.94 -4.80 28.81
N TRP A 382 9.90 -5.05 27.51
CA TRP A 382 10.37 -6.29 26.91
C TRP A 382 11.86 -6.53 27.23
N ALA A 383 12.71 -5.51 27.08
CA ALA A 383 14.14 -5.64 27.33
C ALA A 383 14.43 -5.93 28.82
N LYS A 384 13.72 -5.28 29.74
CA LYS A 384 13.84 -5.57 31.18
C LYS A 384 13.42 -7.00 31.49
N GLU A 385 12.26 -7.44 30.99
CA GLU A 385 11.76 -8.81 31.19
C GLU A 385 12.76 -9.84 30.64
N LYS A 386 13.29 -9.61 29.43
CA LYS A 386 14.32 -10.47 28.81
C LYS A 386 15.57 -10.64 29.67
N LEU A 387 16.04 -9.56 30.32
CA LEU A 387 17.29 -9.56 31.10
C LEU A 387 17.14 -10.09 32.53
N THR A 388 15.95 -9.92 33.12
CA THR A 388 15.68 -10.18 34.54
C THR A 388 14.80 -11.41 34.77
N GLY A 389 13.98 -11.80 33.78
CA GLY A 389 12.92 -12.79 33.94
C GLY A 389 11.69 -12.27 34.70
N GLU A 390 11.69 -11.01 35.14
CA GLU A 390 10.55 -10.40 35.83
C GLU A 390 9.53 -9.90 34.81
N THR A 391 8.30 -10.40 34.89
CA THR A 391 7.20 -9.92 34.05
C THR A 391 6.87 -8.48 34.39
N VAL A 392 6.92 -7.59 33.40
CA VAL A 392 6.51 -6.19 33.60
C VAL A 392 4.99 -6.13 33.49
N PRO A 393 4.27 -5.73 34.55
CA PRO A 393 2.81 -5.73 34.54
C PRO A 393 2.30 -4.81 33.43
N VAL A 394 1.49 -5.37 32.53
CA VAL A 394 0.77 -4.59 31.52
C VAL A 394 -0.22 -3.70 32.28
N LEU A 395 0.02 -2.39 32.32
CA LEU A 395 -0.96 -1.46 32.85
C LEU A 395 -2.26 -1.65 32.05
N PRO A 396 -3.43 -1.73 32.71
CA PRO A 396 -4.69 -1.86 32.01
C PRO A 396 -4.78 -0.75 30.97
N VAL A 397 -5.19 -1.11 29.75
CA VAL A 397 -5.48 -0.12 28.71
C VAL A 397 -6.40 0.89 29.36
N LEU A 398 -5.94 2.12 29.53
CA LEU A 398 -6.84 3.22 29.82
C LEU A 398 -7.80 3.22 28.64
N GLU A 399 -9.03 2.75 28.87
CA GLU A 399 -10.10 2.95 27.91
C GLU A 399 -10.08 4.45 27.64
N GLN A 400 -9.63 4.82 26.45
CA GLN A 400 -9.97 6.11 25.91
C GLN A 400 -11.49 6.06 25.79
N THR A 401 -12.16 6.48 26.85
CA THR A 401 -13.48 7.06 26.73
C THR A 401 -13.25 8.28 25.84
N LEU A 402 -13.34 8.05 24.54
CA LEU A 402 -13.88 9.04 23.62
C LEU A 402 -15.27 9.33 24.17
N SER A 403 -15.32 10.18 25.20
CA SER A 403 -16.52 10.86 25.57
C SER A 403 -16.88 11.70 24.35
N SER A 404 -17.70 11.13 23.48
CA SER A 404 -18.50 11.86 22.50
C SER A 404 -19.51 12.79 23.19
N ASP A 405 -19.57 12.77 24.52
CA ASP A 405 -20.38 13.63 25.38
C ASP A 405 -19.69 14.99 25.70
N TRP A 406 -18.92 15.56 24.78
CA TRP A 406 -18.40 16.95 24.91
C TRP A 406 -19.44 18.03 24.58
N PHE A 407 -20.73 17.73 24.71
CA PHE A 407 -21.79 18.73 24.71
C PHE A 407 -22.09 19.18 26.14
N LEU A 408 -22.17 20.50 26.34
CA LEU A 408 -22.66 21.15 27.55
C LEU A 408 -24.03 20.55 27.93
N ARG A 409 -24.05 19.60 28.86
CA ARG A 409 -25.30 19.15 29.49
C ARG A 409 -25.75 20.25 30.45
N PRO A 410 -27.03 20.66 30.45
CA PRO A 410 -27.54 21.57 31.46
C PRO A 410 -27.28 20.97 32.83
N VAL A 411 -26.74 21.77 33.75
CA VAL A 411 -26.57 21.38 35.15
C VAL A 411 -27.95 20.94 35.65
N LYS A 412 -28.08 19.68 36.09
CA LYS A 412 -29.31 19.24 36.77
C LYS A 412 -29.56 20.22 37.92
N PRO A 413 -30.75 20.87 37.99
CA PRO A 413 -31.05 21.69 39.15
C PRO A 413 -30.97 20.80 40.39
N MET A 414 -30.21 21.25 41.39
CA MET A 414 -30.15 20.62 42.69
C MET A 414 -31.59 20.49 43.20
N PRO A 415 -32.00 19.31 43.72
CA PRO A 415 -33.32 19.17 44.30
C PRO A 415 -33.48 20.22 45.41
N SER A 416 -34.53 21.03 45.29
CA SER A 416 -34.87 22.05 46.26
C SER A 416 -34.98 21.41 47.64
N GLU A 417 -34.19 21.89 48.59
CA GLU A 417 -34.43 21.64 50.00
C GLU A 417 -35.86 22.08 50.31
N SER A 418 -36.71 21.11 50.61
CA SER A 418 -38.02 21.35 51.19
C SER A 418 -37.81 22.01 52.55
N ALA A 419 -38.05 23.31 52.61
CA ALA A 419 -38.36 23.98 53.86
C ALA A 419 -39.71 23.47 54.37
N ASN A 420 -39.72 23.00 55.62
CA ASN A 420 -40.83 22.64 56.50
C ASN A 420 -42.27 22.70 55.97
#